data_AF-A0AAV4AX72-F1
#
_entry.id   AF-A0AAV4AX72-F1
#
_cell.length_a   1.000
_cell.length_b   1.000
_cell.length_c   1.000
_cell.angle_alpha   90.00
_cell.angle_beta   90.00
_cell.angle_gamma   90.00
#
_symmetry.space_group_name_H-M   'P 1'
#
loop_
_entity.id
_entity.type
_entity.pdbx_description
1 polymer ?
#
loop_
_entity_poly.entity_id
_entity_poly.type
_entity_poly.pdbx_seq_one_letter_code
_entity_poly.pdbx_strand_id
1 'polypeptide(L)'
;MGNNKSKQTKKLHESRKQETGQDSDDDEDILEIDQQFENAEFLVDRSCSKCETLYGAELIPIKELSLDTLPDALRDTQVLDFILSQAKLVVKLENRCFASGWACVSEEQAIEYSSCPLQNCPVNEGHPHKAYGGITVYTNKHVVTSKAEAEKFKVSFFYDDENANSPPTDILSEATASSENLIAQPSCDGQNGAENFNNKSMERGTEVHTKGDCPNLLDKAKAVNDICDKTKTISSSTFADFEPASLNCTARGFYLKQVKDNKDLVAMETIYHDPRLFQIVAACSRQRLTAWASMPNALKKSLKDNVIVISHPHGRSKMVSVGKLICLEIMRVGEEHVRETRYSAATCLGSSGAPVLSGHYPYRPFTHSSKRPAGNFSLSY
;
A
#
# COMPACT_ATOMS: atom_id res chain seq x y z
N MET A 1 -65.57 35.72 25.36
CA MET A 1 -66.10 35.62 23.99
C MET A 1 -64.94 35.16 23.12
N GLY A 2 -64.72 33.89 22.77
CA GLY A 2 -65.65 32.86 22.33
C GLY A 2 -65.60 32.78 20.81
N ASN A 3 -64.73 31.94 20.24
CA ASN A 3 -65.15 30.89 19.31
C ASN A 3 -64.00 30.05 18.75
N ASN A 4 -64.09 28.77 19.08
CA ASN A 4 -63.47 27.63 18.44
C ASN A 4 -63.89 27.52 16.97
N LYS A 5 -62.97 27.13 16.08
CA LYS A 5 -63.31 26.29 14.92
C LYS A 5 -62.26 25.20 14.72
N SER A 6 -62.65 24.01 15.14
CA SER A 6 -62.15 22.73 14.67
C SER A 6 -62.52 22.53 13.19
N LYS A 7 -61.64 21.91 12.41
CA LYS A 7 -62.04 21.14 11.23
C LYS A 7 -61.19 19.87 11.12
N GLN A 8 -61.92 18.77 11.14
CA GLN A 8 -61.52 17.38 10.99
C GLN A 8 -61.29 17.01 9.51
N THR A 9 -60.33 16.10 9.31
CA THR A 9 -60.28 14.97 8.37
C THR A 9 -60.64 15.17 6.90
N LYS A 10 -59.70 14.76 6.03
CA LYS A 10 -59.99 13.85 4.91
C LYS A 10 -58.80 12.93 4.66
N LYS A 11 -59.03 11.63 4.84
CA LYS A 11 -58.23 10.53 4.29
C LYS A 11 -58.38 10.57 2.77
N LEU A 12 -57.27 10.44 2.05
CA LEU A 12 -57.26 9.96 0.67
C LEU A 12 -56.11 8.98 0.52
N HIS A 13 -56.49 7.84 -0.04
CA HIS A 13 -55.76 6.60 -0.20
C HIS A 13 -55.57 6.47 -1.71
N GLU A 14 -54.34 6.51 -2.22
CA GLU A 14 -54.06 6.07 -3.59
C GLU A 14 -52.55 5.76 -3.74
N SER A 15 -52.24 4.48 -3.60
CA SER A 15 -51.49 3.69 -4.57
C SER A 15 -50.23 4.33 -5.17
N ARG A 16 -49.13 4.39 -4.39
CA ARG A 16 -47.79 4.53 -4.96
C ARG A 16 -47.28 3.15 -5.37
N LYS A 17 -47.23 2.94 -6.68
CA LYS A 17 -46.64 1.77 -7.35
C LYS A 17 -45.29 1.42 -6.73
N GLN A 18 -45.13 0.16 -6.35
CA GLN A 18 -43.83 -0.47 -6.20
C GLN A 18 -43.23 -0.60 -7.59
N GLU A 19 -42.37 0.35 -7.96
CA GLU A 19 -41.38 0.14 -9.01
C GLU A 19 -40.21 -0.58 -8.34
N THR A 20 -40.20 -1.91 -8.46
CA THR A 20 -39.00 -2.72 -8.28
C THR A 20 -38.11 -2.46 -9.50
N GLY A 21 -37.42 -1.31 -9.48
CA GLY A 21 -36.27 -1.04 -10.33
C GLY A 21 -35.14 -1.94 -9.84
N GLN A 22 -35.05 -3.10 -10.45
CA GLN A 22 -33.96 -4.04 -10.26
C GLN A 22 -32.83 -3.51 -11.16
N ASP A 23 -32.08 -2.54 -10.63
CA ASP A 23 -30.84 -2.04 -11.25
C ASP A 23 -29.80 -3.15 -11.15
N SER A 24 -29.80 -4.06 -12.13
CA SER A 24 -28.81 -5.11 -12.31
C SER A 24 -27.80 -4.66 -13.37
N ASP A 25 -27.02 -3.64 -13.08
CA ASP A 25 -26.03 -3.06 -14.01
C ASP A 25 -24.62 -2.95 -13.38
N ASP A 26 -24.29 -3.84 -12.42
CA ASP A 26 -22.90 -4.05 -11.99
C ASP A 26 -22.39 -5.37 -12.58
N ASP A 27 -22.57 -5.57 -13.89
CA ASP A 27 -21.72 -6.49 -14.66
C ASP A 27 -20.32 -5.88 -14.64
N GLU A 28 -19.51 -6.27 -13.65
CA GLU A 28 -18.08 -6.03 -13.68
C GLU A 28 -17.55 -6.69 -14.94
N ASP A 29 -17.34 -5.89 -15.99
CA ASP A 29 -16.59 -6.25 -17.19
C ASP A 29 -15.19 -6.72 -16.75
N ILE A 30 -15.09 -8.01 -16.43
CA ILE A 30 -13.83 -8.73 -16.33
C ILE A 30 -13.30 -8.76 -17.76
N LEU A 31 -12.52 -7.74 -18.11
CA LEU A 31 -11.84 -7.66 -19.39
C LEU A 31 -11.00 -8.93 -19.54
N GLU A 32 -11.42 -9.84 -20.43
CA GLU A 32 -10.61 -10.97 -20.85
C GLU A 32 -9.36 -10.40 -21.53
N ILE A 33 -8.20 -10.63 -20.92
CA ILE A 33 -6.92 -10.10 -21.38
C ILE A 33 -6.37 -11.04 -22.47
N ASP A 34 -6.14 -10.50 -23.67
CA ASP A 34 -5.47 -11.21 -24.76
C ASP A 34 -4.09 -11.74 -24.31
N GLN A 35 -3.94 -13.07 -24.32
CA GLN A 35 -2.76 -13.82 -23.86
C GLN A 35 -1.55 -13.74 -24.82
N GLN A 36 -1.10 -12.54 -25.23
CA GLN A 36 0.01 -12.43 -26.20
C GLN A 36 1.44 -12.42 -25.61
N PHE A 37 1.62 -12.58 -24.30
CA PHE A 37 2.94 -12.73 -23.69
C PHE A 37 3.25 -14.21 -23.40
N GLU A 38 3.44 -15.01 -24.44
CA GLU A 38 3.82 -16.41 -24.29
C GLU A 38 5.31 -16.58 -23.95
N ASN A 39 5.56 -17.08 -22.73
CA ASN A 39 6.60 -18.06 -22.40
C ASN A 39 8.08 -17.72 -22.62
N ALA A 40 8.50 -16.47 -22.43
CA ALA A 40 9.92 -16.26 -22.09
C ALA A 40 10.13 -16.69 -20.63
N GLU A 41 10.55 -17.94 -20.41
CA GLU A 41 11.12 -18.37 -19.13
C GLU A 41 12.39 -17.57 -18.86
N PHE A 42 12.24 -16.39 -18.26
CA PHE A 42 13.34 -15.65 -17.69
C PHE A 42 13.80 -16.39 -16.44
N LEU A 43 14.70 -17.35 -16.61
CA LEU A 43 15.53 -17.84 -15.53
C LEU A 43 16.33 -16.64 -15.02
N VAL A 44 15.93 -16.14 -13.85
CA VAL A 44 16.59 -15.01 -13.22
C VAL A 44 17.92 -15.52 -12.70
N ASP A 45 18.96 -15.34 -13.50
CA ASP A 45 20.32 -15.57 -13.04
C ASP A 45 20.59 -14.66 -11.83
N ARG A 46 21.00 -15.27 -10.72
CA ARG A 46 21.42 -14.54 -9.54
C ARG A 46 22.77 -13.87 -9.81
N SER A 47 23.63 -14.34 -10.72
CA SER A 47 24.90 -13.71 -11.08
C SER A 47 24.77 -12.60 -12.14
N CYS A 48 23.86 -11.65 -11.91
CA CYS A 48 23.74 -10.50 -12.78
C CYS A 48 24.94 -9.56 -12.62
N SER A 49 25.82 -9.51 -13.63
CA SER A 49 27.01 -8.65 -13.66
C SER A 49 26.68 -7.16 -13.48
N LYS A 50 25.51 -6.71 -13.96
CA LYS A 50 25.03 -5.34 -13.71
C LYS A 50 24.82 -5.10 -12.23
N CYS A 51 24.22 -6.04 -11.52
CA CYS A 51 24.00 -5.89 -10.10
C CYS A 51 25.35 -5.83 -9.37
N GLU A 52 26.35 -6.64 -9.70
CA GLU A 52 27.70 -6.50 -9.09
C GLU A 52 28.31 -5.09 -9.26
N THR A 53 28.07 -4.45 -10.41
CA THR A 53 28.53 -3.06 -10.62
C THR A 53 27.67 -2.00 -9.91
N LEU A 54 26.39 -2.29 -9.67
CA LEU A 54 25.43 -1.34 -9.08
C LEU A 54 25.39 -1.41 -7.54
N TYR A 55 25.68 -2.57 -6.96
CA TYR A 55 25.71 -2.76 -5.50
C TYR A 55 26.80 -1.88 -4.87
N GLY A 56 26.44 -1.11 -3.85
CA GLY A 56 27.33 -0.19 -3.15
C GLY A 56 27.55 1.16 -3.85
N ALA A 57 27.34 1.26 -5.16
CA ALA A 57 27.41 2.53 -5.89
C ALA A 57 26.06 3.24 -6.00
N GLU A 58 25.01 2.51 -6.39
CA GLU A 58 23.67 3.08 -6.65
C GLU A 58 22.54 2.31 -5.94
N LEU A 59 22.79 1.06 -5.56
CA LEU A 59 21.89 0.24 -4.76
C LEU A 59 22.42 0.15 -3.33
N ILE A 60 21.70 0.74 -2.39
CA ILE A 60 22.00 0.79 -0.96
C ILE A 60 21.18 -0.30 -0.26
N PRO A 61 21.81 -1.28 0.41
CA PRO A 61 21.08 -2.22 1.26
C PRO A 61 20.24 -1.48 2.30
N ILE A 62 19.00 -1.91 2.54
CA ILE A 62 18.11 -1.19 3.47
C ILE A 62 18.70 -1.06 4.88
N LYS A 63 19.51 -2.03 5.31
CA LYS A 63 20.21 -2.03 6.61
C LYS A 63 21.35 -1.02 6.69
N GLU A 64 21.87 -0.59 5.55
CA GLU A 64 22.96 0.39 5.44
C GLU A 64 22.43 1.80 5.13
N LEU A 65 21.12 1.92 4.87
CA LEU A 65 20.49 3.20 4.58
C LEU A 65 20.58 4.13 5.80
N SER A 66 21.29 5.24 5.61
CA SER A 66 21.49 6.29 6.61
C SER A 66 21.47 7.67 5.95
N LEU A 67 21.49 8.73 6.75
CA LEU A 67 21.53 10.11 6.23
C LEU A 67 22.72 10.35 5.29
N ASP A 68 23.87 9.78 5.58
CA ASP A 68 25.10 9.98 4.79
C ASP A 68 25.02 9.29 3.43
N THR A 69 24.19 8.26 3.30
CA THR A 69 23.94 7.58 2.01
C THR A 69 22.94 8.31 1.12
N LEU A 70 22.21 9.30 1.67
CA LEU A 70 21.25 10.10 0.90
C LEU A 70 21.93 11.30 0.21
N PRO A 71 21.46 11.69 -0.99
CA PRO A 71 21.88 12.94 -1.61
C PRO A 71 21.61 14.14 -0.68
N ASP A 72 22.45 15.18 -0.75
CA ASP A 72 22.36 16.35 0.14
C ASP A 72 20.95 16.96 0.20
N ALA A 73 20.24 17.00 -0.93
CA ALA A 73 18.88 17.55 -1.02
C ALA A 73 17.82 16.75 -0.23
N LEU A 74 18.13 15.51 0.14
CA LEU A 74 17.26 14.57 0.85
C LEU A 74 17.85 14.16 2.22
N ARG A 75 18.99 14.73 2.64
CA ARG A 75 19.66 14.41 3.90
C ARG A 75 18.93 15.05 5.09
N ASP A 76 17.74 14.51 5.40
CA ASP A 76 16.90 14.92 6.52
C ASP A 76 16.27 13.69 7.18
N THR A 77 16.21 13.68 8.51
CA THR A 77 15.67 12.56 9.29
C THR A 77 14.23 12.22 8.90
N GLN A 78 13.39 13.21 8.59
CA GLN A 78 11.99 12.96 8.22
C GLN A 78 11.87 12.29 6.84
N VAL A 79 12.81 12.56 5.93
CA VAL A 79 12.88 11.86 4.63
C VAL A 79 13.32 10.41 4.86
N LEU A 80 14.35 10.20 5.68
CA LEU A 80 14.81 8.86 6.04
C LEU A 80 13.70 8.03 6.71
N ASP A 81 13.00 8.60 7.68
CA ASP A 81 11.87 7.96 8.38
C ASP A 81 10.74 7.57 7.42
N PHE A 82 10.45 8.44 6.44
CA PHE A 82 9.47 8.15 5.39
C PHE A 82 9.92 7.00 4.50
N ILE A 83 11.19 6.96 4.09
CA ILE A 83 11.75 5.85 3.28
C ILE A 83 11.70 4.54 4.06
N LEU A 84 12.16 4.53 5.31
CA LEU A 84 12.20 3.33 6.15
C LEU A 84 10.80 2.80 6.46
N SER A 85 9.84 3.69 6.75
CA SER A 85 8.44 3.28 6.97
C SER A 85 7.79 2.70 5.71
N GLN A 86 8.08 3.24 4.52
CA GLN A 86 7.65 2.66 3.26
C GLN A 86 8.35 1.33 2.96
N ALA A 87 9.63 1.17 3.30
CA ALA A 87 10.39 -0.06 3.10
C ALA A 87 9.82 -1.26 3.86
N LYS A 88 9.15 -1.03 5.00
CA LYS A 88 8.43 -2.09 5.75
C LYS A 88 7.23 -2.65 5.00
N LEU A 89 6.67 -1.89 4.07
CA LEU A 89 5.53 -2.30 3.24
C LEU A 89 5.96 -2.94 1.92
N VAL A 90 7.24 -2.88 1.56
CA VAL A 90 7.75 -3.53 0.35
C VAL A 90 7.84 -5.04 0.56
N VAL A 91 7.26 -5.78 -0.38
CA VAL A 91 7.20 -7.23 -0.35
C VAL A 91 7.97 -7.83 -1.51
N LYS A 92 8.53 -9.01 -1.27
CA LYS A 92 9.12 -9.86 -2.31
C LYS A 92 8.03 -10.77 -2.86
N LEU A 93 7.90 -10.80 -4.19
CA LEU A 93 7.01 -11.69 -4.91
C LEU A 93 7.82 -12.83 -5.52
N GLU A 94 7.36 -14.06 -5.29
CA GLU A 94 8.02 -15.27 -5.77
C GLU A 94 7.01 -16.20 -6.44
N ASN A 95 7.26 -16.50 -7.71
CA ASN A 95 6.56 -17.53 -8.49
C ASN A 95 7.59 -18.21 -9.42
N ARG A 96 7.45 -18.07 -10.73
CA ARG A 96 8.47 -18.51 -11.71
C ARG A 96 9.69 -17.60 -11.76
N CYS A 97 9.48 -16.33 -11.43
CA CYS A 97 10.52 -15.31 -11.33
C CYS A 97 10.34 -14.54 -10.00
N PHE A 98 11.32 -13.68 -9.72
CA PHE A 98 11.23 -12.74 -8.60
C PHE A 98 10.74 -11.39 -9.09
N ALA A 99 9.92 -10.75 -8.28
CA ALA A 99 9.46 -9.39 -8.50
C ALA A 99 9.28 -8.68 -7.15
N SER A 100 8.94 -7.41 -7.21
CA SER A 100 8.64 -6.58 -6.05
C SER A 100 7.17 -6.18 -6.04
N GLY A 101 6.67 -5.84 -4.87
CA GLY A 101 5.37 -5.21 -4.70
C GLY A 101 5.36 -4.35 -3.45
N TRP A 102 4.23 -3.71 -3.17
CA TRP A 102 4.03 -3.05 -1.88
C TRP A 102 2.64 -3.35 -1.33
N ALA A 103 2.59 -3.59 -0.02
CA ALA A 103 1.39 -3.94 0.70
C ALA A 103 0.69 -2.71 1.28
N CYS A 104 -0.63 -2.80 1.38
CA CYS A 104 -1.43 -1.92 2.21
C CYS A 104 -2.61 -2.70 2.81
N VAL A 105 -3.27 -2.07 3.77
CA VAL A 105 -4.59 -2.49 4.26
C VAL A 105 -5.60 -1.39 3.91
N SER A 106 -6.74 -1.78 3.35
CA SER A 106 -7.88 -0.87 3.15
C SER A 106 -8.88 -0.93 4.29
N GLU A 107 -8.97 -2.09 4.93
CA GLU A 107 -9.93 -2.37 5.98
C GLU A 107 -9.42 -1.97 7.35
N GLU A 108 -10.34 -1.74 8.28
CA GLU A 108 -10.03 -1.50 9.68
C GLU A 108 -9.62 -2.79 10.41
N GLN A 109 -10.05 -3.94 9.88
CA GLN A 109 -9.85 -5.25 10.50
C GLN A 109 -9.49 -6.32 9.47
N ALA A 110 -8.77 -7.34 9.94
CA ALA A 110 -8.50 -8.53 9.15
C ALA A 110 -9.80 -9.26 8.84
N ILE A 111 -9.90 -9.79 7.61
CA ILE A 111 -11.00 -10.69 7.25
C ILE A 111 -10.62 -12.09 7.76
N GLU A 112 -11.35 -12.62 8.75
CA GLU A 112 -11.14 -13.98 9.24
C GLU A 112 -11.97 -14.97 8.41
N TYR A 113 -11.31 -16.01 7.91
CA TYR A 113 -11.96 -17.12 7.21
C TYR A 113 -12.05 -18.33 8.15
N SER A 114 -13.26 -18.87 8.28
CA SER A 114 -13.51 -20.09 9.05
C SER A 114 -12.77 -21.31 8.49
N SER A 115 -12.51 -21.32 7.19
CA SER A 115 -11.64 -22.26 6.48
C SER A 115 -10.84 -21.54 5.41
N CYS A 116 -9.55 -21.88 5.25
CA CYS A 116 -8.69 -21.28 4.24
C CYS A 116 -9.27 -21.46 2.82
N PRO A 117 -9.40 -20.37 2.03
CA PRO A 117 -10.00 -20.44 0.70
C PRO A 117 -9.03 -20.93 -0.39
N LEU A 118 -7.76 -21.17 -0.06
CA LEU A 118 -6.75 -21.65 -1.02
C LEU A 118 -6.93 -23.14 -1.28
N GLN A 119 -7.12 -23.50 -2.55
CA GLN A 119 -7.06 -24.90 -2.98
C GLN A 119 -5.63 -25.40 -2.81
N ASN A 120 -5.43 -26.45 -2.02
CA ASN A 120 -4.10 -27.01 -1.70
C ASN A 120 -3.20 -26.06 -0.90
N CYS A 121 -3.74 -25.43 0.13
CA CYS A 121 -2.96 -24.59 1.02
C CYS A 121 -1.74 -25.34 1.62
N PRO A 122 -0.51 -24.78 1.53
CA PRO A 122 0.71 -25.45 1.98
C PRO A 122 0.84 -25.58 3.50
N VAL A 123 0.04 -24.84 4.27
CA VAL A 123 0.15 -24.80 5.74
C VAL A 123 -0.42 -26.06 6.40
N ASN A 124 -1.36 -26.75 5.75
CA ASN A 124 -2.07 -27.85 6.39
C ASN A 124 -2.44 -29.01 5.44
N GLU A 125 -1.71 -29.18 4.32
CA GLU A 125 -1.89 -30.30 3.37
C GLU A 125 -3.35 -30.56 2.92
N GLY A 126 -4.17 -29.50 2.88
CA GLY A 126 -5.59 -29.59 2.50
C GLY A 126 -6.58 -29.83 3.65
N HIS A 127 -6.13 -29.97 4.90
CA HIS A 127 -7.02 -30.02 6.06
C HIS A 127 -7.63 -28.63 6.38
N PRO A 128 -8.88 -28.56 6.86
CA PRO A 128 -9.50 -27.30 7.28
C PRO A 128 -8.67 -26.60 8.36
N HIS A 129 -8.43 -25.30 8.16
CA HIS A 129 -7.71 -24.45 9.10
C HIS A 129 -8.10 -22.99 8.90
N LYS A 130 -7.87 -22.17 9.92
CA LYS A 130 -8.13 -20.72 9.87
C LYS A 130 -7.15 -20.03 8.93
N ALA A 131 -7.64 -19.02 8.23
CA ALA A 131 -6.83 -18.11 7.45
C ALA A 131 -7.39 -16.70 7.55
N TYR A 132 -6.61 -15.73 7.10
CA TYR A 132 -6.92 -14.32 7.20
C TYR A 132 -6.69 -13.62 5.86
N GLY A 133 -7.42 -12.54 5.62
CA GLY A 133 -7.33 -11.67 4.44
C GLY A 133 -7.33 -10.18 4.82
N GLY A 134 -7.58 -9.32 3.83
CA GLY A 134 -7.61 -7.86 4.03
C GLY A 134 -6.28 -7.13 3.81
N ILE A 135 -5.22 -7.85 3.38
CA ILE A 135 -3.97 -7.24 2.90
C ILE A 135 -3.97 -7.28 1.38
N THR A 136 -3.77 -6.11 0.77
CA THR A 136 -3.67 -5.93 -0.67
C THR A 136 -2.23 -5.63 -1.04
N VAL A 137 -1.70 -6.32 -2.04
CA VAL A 137 -0.38 -6.08 -2.61
C VAL A 137 -0.53 -5.48 -3.99
N TYR A 138 0.07 -4.32 -4.20
CA TYR A 138 0.18 -3.69 -5.50
C TYR A 138 1.47 -4.10 -6.19
N THR A 139 1.36 -4.44 -7.46
CA THR A 139 2.48 -4.77 -8.35
C THR A 139 2.07 -4.54 -9.80
N ASN A 140 2.93 -4.87 -10.76
CA ASN A 140 2.59 -4.66 -12.16
C ASN A 140 1.71 -5.77 -12.75
N LYS A 141 0.88 -5.42 -13.74
CA LYS A 141 0.07 -6.37 -14.51
C LYS A 141 0.93 -7.39 -15.25
N HIS A 142 2.09 -6.98 -15.76
CA HIS A 142 3.03 -7.92 -16.39
C HIS A 142 3.78 -8.81 -15.38
N VAL A 143 3.70 -8.51 -14.07
CA VAL A 143 4.21 -9.41 -13.02
C VAL A 143 3.16 -10.44 -12.64
N VAL A 144 1.89 -10.03 -12.54
CA VAL A 144 0.76 -10.93 -12.25
C VAL A 144 -0.34 -10.67 -13.27
N THR A 145 -0.42 -11.55 -14.26
CA THR A 145 -1.26 -11.35 -15.46
C THR A 145 -2.68 -11.87 -15.29
N SER A 146 -2.89 -12.83 -14.39
CA SER A 146 -4.19 -13.49 -14.21
C SER A 146 -4.44 -13.92 -12.76
N LYS A 147 -5.71 -14.18 -12.44
CA LYS A 147 -6.11 -14.73 -11.13
C LYS A 147 -5.42 -16.07 -10.84
N ALA A 148 -5.39 -16.99 -11.80
CA ALA A 148 -4.75 -18.29 -11.65
C ALA A 148 -3.23 -18.18 -11.44
N GLU A 149 -2.61 -17.09 -11.93
CA GLU A 149 -1.22 -16.78 -11.63
C GLU A 149 -1.06 -16.22 -10.22
N ALA A 150 -1.93 -15.29 -9.81
CA ALA A 150 -1.93 -14.70 -8.47
C ALA A 150 -1.94 -15.76 -7.36
N GLU A 151 -2.76 -16.82 -7.50
CA GLU A 151 -2.84 -17.93 -6.55
C GLU A 151 -1.51 -18.70 -6.37
N LYS A 152 -0.61 -18.64 -7.35
CA LYS A 152 0.70 -19.30 -7.30
C LYS A 152 1.76 -18.45 -6.61
N PHE A 153 1.56 -17.13 -6.55
CA PHE A 153 2.53 -16.23 -5.95
C PHE A 153 2.64 -16.45 -4.43
N LYS A 154 3.88 -16.60 -3.97
CA LYS A 154 4.27 -16.43 -2.58
C LYS A 154 4.65 -14.98 -2.37
N VAL A 155 4.07 -14.36 -1.35
CA VAL A 155 4.38 -13.00 -0.93
C VAL A 155 5.16 -13.09 0.37
N SER A 156 6.39 -12.57 0.38
CA SER A 156 7.23 -12.54 1.58
C SER A 156 7.33 -11.11 2.11
N PHE A 157 6.90 -10.91 3.36
CA PHE A 157 6.96 -9.63 4.06
C PHE A 157 8.26 -9.54 4.88
N PHE A 158 8.71 -8.32 5.18
CA PHE A 158 9.85 -8.05 6.06
C PHE A 158 11.17 -8.75 5.66
N TYR A 159 11.32 -9.07 4.38
CA TYR A 159 12.48 -9.76 3.84
C TYR A 159 13.67 -8.82 3.65
N ASP A 160 14.43 -8.56 4.70
CA ASP A 160 15.58 -7.63 4.61
C ASP A 160 16.90 -8.34 4.27
N ASP A 161 16.98 -9.66 4.44
CA ASP A 161 18.22 -10.43 4.29
C ASP A 161 17.98 -11.82 3.70
N GLU A 162 18.88 -12.28 2.83
CA GLU A 162 18.87 -13.66 2.32
C GLU A 162 19.19 -14.69 3.40
N ASN A 163 19.97 -14.30 4.41
CA ASN A 163 20.39 -15.17 5.50
C ASN A 163 19.31 -15.31 6.60
N ALA A 164 18.26 -14.48 6.57
CA ALA A 164 17.17 -14.55 7.54
C ALA A 164 16.25 -15.78 7.35
N ASN A 165 16.56 -16.68 6.42
CA ASN A 165 15.79 -17.90 6.17
C ASN A 165 15.90 -18.97 7.27
N SER A 166 16.70 -18.75 8.33
CA SER A 166 16.51 -19.53 9.56
C SER A 166 15.26 -19.00 10.28
N PRO A 167 14.19 -19.79 10.47
CA PRO A 167 13.09 -19.39 11.34
C PRO A 167 13.69 -18.99 12.70
N PRO A 168 13.23 -17.91 13.35
CA PRO A 168 13.74 -17.52 14.66
C PRO A 168 13.48 -18.68 15.61
N THR A 169 14.55 -19.30 16.11
CA THR A 169 14.40 -20.50 16.93
C THR A 169 13.82 -20.23 18.31
N ASP A 170 13.89 -19.02 18.87
CA ASP A 170 13.50 -18.79 20.27
C ASP A 170 13.10 -17.33 20.58
N ILE A 171 11.92 -16.86 20.18
CA ILE A 171 11.41 -15.52 20.60
C ILE A 171 9.95 -15.54 21.12
N LEU A 172 9.27 -16.70 21.14
CA LEU A 172 7.86 -16.76 21.56
C LEU A 172 7.63 -17.08 23.05
N SER A 173 8.65 -17.20 23.89
CA SER A 173 8.46 -17.54 25.31
C SER A 173 8.19 -16.36 26.26
N GLU A 174 8.35 -15.10 25.84
CA GLU A 174 8.25 -13.95 26.77
C GLU A 174 7.04 -13.03 26.54
N ALA A 175 6.29 -13.18 25.45
CA ALA A 175 5.20 -12.23 25.12
C ALA A 175 3.79 -12.63 25.61
N THR A 176 3.60 -13.78 26.26
CA THR A 176 2.26 -14.26 26.69
C THR A 176 1.99 -14.17 28.19
N ALA A 177 2.89 -13.63 29.01
CA ALA A 177 2.73 -13.63 30.47
C ALA A 177 2.02 -12.41 31.08
N SER A 178 1.51 -11.46 30.29
CA SER A 178 1.06 -10.16 30.83
C SER A 178 -0.37 -9.71 30.45
N SER A 179 -1.20 -10.55 29.84
CA SER A 179 -2.54 -10.11 29.36
C SER A 179 -3.77 -10.63 30.13
N GLU A 180 -3.65 -11.25 31.31
CA GLU A 180 -4.83 -11.81 32.01
C GLU A 180 -5.42 -10.96 33.14
N ASN A 181 -4.90 -9.76 33.44
CA ASN A 181 -5.52 -8.90 34.44
C ASN A 181 -5.69 -7.49 33.90
N LEU A 182 -6.92 -7.10 33.56
CA LEU A 182 -7.48 -5.74 33.67
C LEU A 182 -8.88 -5.69 33.02
N ILE A 183 -9.90 -6.25 33.69
CA ILE A 183 -11.30 -5.83 33.51
C ILE A 183 -11.69 -5.05 34.77
N ALA A 184 -11.58 -3.72 34.71
CA ALA A 184 -12.30 -2.82 35.59
C ALA A 184 -12.61 -1.53 34.81
N GLN A 185 -13.90 -1.28 34.57
CA GLN A 185 -14.36 -0.03 33.99
C GLN A 185 -14.44 1.06 35.07
N PRO A 186 -14.03 2.31 34.78
CA PRO A 186 -14.58 3.46 35.46
C PRO A 186 -15.58 4.18 34.55
N SER A 187 -16.76 4.42 35.09
CA SER A 187 -17.74 5.40 34.62
C SER A 187 -17.26 6.80 34.97
N CYS A 188 -17.40 7.76 34.05
CA CYS A 188 -17.40 9.17 34.42
C CYS A 188 -18.25 10.01 33.45
N ASP A 189 -19.27 10.62 34.06
CA ASP A 189 -20.03 11.78 33.60
C ASP A 189 -19.15 13.04 33.48
N GLY A 190 -19.58 14.00 32.65
CA GLY A 190 -19.45 15.42 33.01
C GLY A 190 -18.69 16.37 32.07
N GLN A 191 -19.45 17.06 31.22
CA GLN A 191 -19.45 18.52 30.94
C GLN A 191 -18.27 19.26 30.24
N ASN A 192 -18.67 19.90 29.12
CA ASN A 192 -18.48 21.29 28.67
C ASN A 192 -17.08 21.88 28.37
N GLY A 193 -16.99 22.48 27.17
CA GLY A 193 -15.99 23.51 26.84
C GLY A 193 -15.98 23.84 25.35
N ALA A 194 -16.85 24.76 24.91
CA ALA A 194 -16.85 25.30 23.56
C ALA A 194 -15.94 26.54 23.51
N GLU A 195 -14.97 26.56 22.60
CA GLU A 195 -14.26 27.78 22.22
C GLU A 195 -14.28 27.99 20.69
N ASN A 196 -14.74 29.18 20.35
CA ASN A 196 -14.77 29.76 19.01
C ASN A 196 -13.35 30.15 18.56
N PHE A 197 -13.00 29.87 17.31
CA PHE A 197 -11.96 30.64 16.61
C PHE A 197 -12.45 31.07 15.23
N ASN A 198 -12.27 32.36 14.97
CA ASN A 198 -12.75 33.11 13.81
C ASN A 198 -11.54 33.81 13.16
N ASN A 199 -11.69 34.18 11.87
CA ASN A 199 -10.78 34.92 10.96
C ASN A 199 -10.02 34.07 9.93
N LYS A 200 -9.71 34.52 8.71
CA LYS A 200 -10.19 35.61 7.82
C LYS A 200 -9.50 35.38 6.44
N SER A 201 -10.07 35.98 5.42
CA SER A 201 -9.88 35.94 3.95
C SER A 201 -8.50 36.30 3.31
N MET A 202 -8.43 35.97 1.99
CA MET A 202 -7.56 36.44 0.87
C MET A 202 -6.26 35.64 0.65
N GLU A 203 -5.85 35.23 -0.57
CA GLU A 203 -5.87 35.88 -1.89
C GLU A 203 -6.11 34.91 -3.08
N ARG A 204 -6.49 35.47 -4.24
CA ARG A 204 -6.66 34.76 -5.53
C ARG A 204 -5.34 34.69 -6.29
N GLY A 205 -4.91 33.49 -6.66
CA GLY A 205 -3.90 33.21 -7.67
C GLY A 205 -4.48 32.27 -8.73
N THR A 206 -4.21 32.55 -10.00
CA THR A 206 -4.69 31.82 -11.19
C THR A 206 -4.18 30.37 -11.22
N GLU A 207 -5.09 29.41 -11.03
CA GLU A 207 -4.82 27.97 -11.16
C GLU A 207 -5.19 27.44 -12.55
N VAL A 208 -4.28 26.63 -13.09
CA VAL A 208 -4.51 25.78 -14.27
C VAL A 208 -5.42 24.64 -13.84
N HIS A 209 -6.63 24.58 -14.40
CA HIS A 209 -7.60 23.53 -14.12
C HIS A 209 -7.11 22.16 -14.65
N THR A 210 -6.67 21.29 -13.75
CA THR A 210 -6.66 19.84 -13.97
C THR A 210 -7.94 19.26 -13.35
N LYS A 211 -8.99 19.07 -14.16
CA LYS A 211 -10.22 18.39 -13.72
C LYS A 211 -9.99 16.88 -13.73
N GLY A 212 -10.16 16.25 -12.57
CA GLY A 212 -10.10 14.81 -12.35
C GLY A 212 -9.97 14.48 -10.87
N ASP A 213 -10.90 14.98 -10.04
CA ASP A 213 -10.86 14.77 -8.59
C ASP A 213 -11.29 13.34 -8.25
N CYS A 214 -10.31 12.50 -7.89
CA CYS A 214 -10.57 11.32 -7.06
C CYS A 214 -11.08 11.77 -5.68
N PRO A 215 -12.00 11.03 -5.02
CA PRO A 215 -12.47 11.39 -3.69
C PRO A 215 -11.32 11.58 -2.70
N ASN A 216 -11.48 12.61 -1.87
CA ASN A 216 -10.44 13.32 -1.12
C ASN A 216 -9.68 12.42 -0.11
N LEU A 217 -8.59 11.80 -0.56
CA LEU A 217 -7.68 11.02 0.31
C LEU A 217 -7.02 11.90 1.39
N LEU A 218 -6.97 13.21 1.18
CA LEU A 218 -6.50 14.16 2.19
C LEU A 218 -7.44 14.24 3.39
N ASP A 219 -8.76 14.14 3.15
CA ASP A 219 -9.76 14.06 4.22
C ASP A 219 -9.67 12.71 4.94
N LYS A 220 -9.29 11.63 4.25
CA LYS A 220 -8.94 10.37 4.90
C LYS A 220 -7.65 10.46 5.71
N ALA A 221 -6.64 11.22 5.30
CA ALA A 221 -5.42 11.41 6.10
C ALA A 221 -5.70 12.22 7.38
N LYS A 222 -6.55 13.26 7.30
CA LYS A 222 -7.05 13.98 8.49
C LYS A 222 -7.92 13.08 9.37
N ALA A 223 -8.83 12.30 8.78
CA ALA A 223 -9.63 11.32 9.51
C ALA A 223 -8.77 10.22 10.15
N VAL A 224 -7.68 9.80 9.52
CA VAL A 224 -6.73 8.82 10.10
C VAL A 224 -6.04 9.40 11.34
N ASN A 225 -5.70 10.69 11.35
CA ASN A 225 -5.21 11.36 12.56
C ASN A 225 -6.30 11.40 13.65
N ASP A 226 -7.53 11.78 13.30
CA ASP A 226 -8.66 11.82 14.26
C ASP A 226 -9.10 10.44 14.77
N ILE A 227 -8.90 9.37 13.97
CA ILE A 227 -9.17 7.97 14.33
C ILE A 227 -8.07 7.41 15.24
N CYS A 228 -6.82 7.85 15.04
CA CYS A 228 -5.70 7.51 15.91
C CYS A 228 -5.92 8.03 17.34
N ASP A 229 -6.64 9.14 17.49
CA ASP A 229 -6.99 9.72 18.80
C ASP A 229 -8.21 9.04 19.46
N LYS A 230 -9.10 8.38 18.69
CA LYS A 230 -10.37 7.83 19.20
C LYS A 230 -10.39 6.33 19.45
N THR A 231 -9.48 5.58 18.85
CA THR A 231 -9.31 4.16 19.17
C THR A 231 -8.50 4.04 20.47
N LYS A 232 -9.07 3.40 21.51
CA LYS A 232 -8.36 3.10 22.77
C LYS A 232 -7.04 2.43 22.41
N THR A 233 -5.99 3.22 22.53
CA THR A 233 -4.69 3.00 21.92
C THR A 233 -4.09 1.78 22.59
N ILE A 234 -3.86 0.70 21.83
CA ILE A 234 -2.70 -0.13 22.13
C ILE A 234 -1.53 0.85 22.00
N SER A 235 -0.97 1.27 23.13
CA SER A 235 -0.01 2.37 23.18
C SER A 235 1.06 2.20 22.12
N SER A 236 1.37 3.27 21.39
CA SER A 236 2.44 3.31 20.37
C SER A 236 3.75 2.64 20.83
N SER A 237 4.04 2.69 22.13
CA SER A 237 5.18 2.02 22.76
C SER A 237 5.17 0.49 22.64
N THR A 238 4.02 -0.18 22.58
CA THR A 238 3.94 -1.64 22.49
C THR A 238 4.35 -2.19 21.13
N PHE A 239 4.28 -1.36 20.08
CA PHE A 239 4.72 -1.74 18.72
C PHE A 239 6.11 -1.21 18.37
N ALA A 240 6.65 -0.26 19.14
CA ALA A 240 7.99 0.28 18.91
C ALA A 240 9.10 -0.77 19.14
N ASP A 241 8.86 -1.73 20.03
CA ASP A 241 9.81 -2.81 20.36
C ASP A 241 9.63 -4.07 19.50
N PHE A 242 8.61 -4.11 18.63
CA PHE A 242 8.41 -5.25 17.76
C PHE A 242 9.36 -5.12 16.57
N GLU A 243 10.52 -5.80 16.61
CA GLU A 243 11.38 -5.95 15.42
C GLU A 243 10.73 -6.93 14.44
N PRO A 244 10.14 -6.47 13.32
CA PRO A 244 9.54 -7.36 12.34
C PRO A 244 10.58 -8.20 11.61
N ALA A 245 11.88 -7.88 11.73
CA ALA A 245 12.98 -8.50 10.99
C ALA A 245 13.19 -9.99 11.28
N SER A 246 12.63 -10.52 12.37
CA SER A 246 12.70 -11.96 12.67
C SER A 246 11.47 -12.73 12.15
N LEU A 247 10.33 -12.08 11.90
CA LEU A 247 9.14 -12.75 11.36
C LEU A 247 9.22 -12.91 9.84
N ASN A 248 9.57 -14.11 9.37
CA ASN A 248 9.31 -14.52 7.99
C ASN A 248 7.80 -14.73 7.78
N CYS A 249 7.06 -13.63 7.69
CA CYS A 249 5.64 -13.62 7.38
C CYS A 249 5.43 -13.86 5.89
N THR A 250 4.71 -14.94 5.55
CA THR A 250 4.35 -15.25 4.17
C THR A 250 2.85 -15.19 3.97
N ALA A 251 2.44 -14.71 2.80
CA ALA A 251 1.07 -14.79 2.30
C ALA A 251 1.05 -15.42 0.90
N ARG A 252 -0.14 -15.71 0.39
CA ARG A 252 -0.39 -16.16 -0.98
C ARG A 252 -1.34 -15.21 -1.66
N GLY A 253 -1.16 -14.97 -2.97
CA GLY A 253 -2.19 -14.30 -3.74
C GLY A 253 -3.47 -15.13 -3.78
N PHE A 254 -4.62 -14.46 -3.90
CA PHE A 254 -5.94 -15.11 -3.89
C PHE A 254 -6.89 -14.51 -4.91
N TYR A 255 -6.90 -13.18 -5.00
CA TYR A 255 -7.74 -12.47 -5.94
C TYR A 255 -6.95 -11.37 -6.61
N LEU A 256 -7.29 -11.05 -7.86
CA LEU A 256 -6.59 -10.05 -8.67
C LEU A 256 -7.61 -9.04 -9.19
N LYS A 257 -7.40 -7.77 -8.86
CA LYS A 257 -8.18 -6.62 -9.35
C LYS A 257 -7.30 -5.78 -10.26
N GLN A 258 -7.76 -5.53 -11.48
CA GLN A 258 -7.11 -4.53 -12.34
C GLN A 258 -7.48 -3.14 -11.84
N VAL A 259 -6.51 -2.24 -11.76
CA VAL A 259 -6.78 -0.85 -11.39
C VAL A 259 -7.19 -0.09 -12.66
N LYS A 260 -8.48 0.27 -12.76
CA LYS A 260 -9.09 0.86 -13.98
C LYS A 260 -8.23 1.96 -14.60
N ASP A 261 -7.71 2.86 -13.78
CA ASP A 261 -7.00 4.05 -14.26
C ASP A 261 -5.48 3.83 -14.46
N ASN A 262 -4.92 2.66 -14.09
CA ASN A 262 -3.52 2.34 -14.35
C ASN A 262 -3.39 0.94 -14.96
N LYS A 263 -3.17 0.93 -16.29
CA LYS A 263 -3.15 -0.28 -17.11
C LYS A 263 -2.09 -1.31 -16.70
N ASP A 264 -0.99 -0.85 -16.12
CA ASP A 264 0.08 -1.73 -15.67
C ASP A 264 0.04 -1.98 -14.16
N LEU A 265 -0.94 -1.48 -13.40
CA LEU A 265 -1.06 -1.72 -11.96
C LEU A 265 -2.17 -2.72 -11.67
N VAL A 266 -1.85 -3.72 -10.87
CA VAL A 266 -2.83 -4.68 -10.33
C VAL A 266 -2.78 -4.71 -8.81
N ALA A 267 -3.93 -4.94 -8.21
CA ALA A 267 -4.11 -5.15 -6.79
C ALA A 267 -4.37 -6.64 -6.54
N MET A 268 -3.43 -7.30 -5.89
CA MET A 268 -3.53 -8.70 -5.51
C MET A 268 -3.95 -8.80 -4.05
N GLU A 269 -5.15 -9.33 -3.79
CA GLU A 269 -5.56 -9.66 -2.42
C GLU A 269 -4.84 -10.92 -1.97
N THR A 270 -4.45 -10.92 -0.69
CA THR A 270 -3.62 -11.99 -0.14
C THR A 270 -4.30 -12.74 1.01
N ILE A 271 -3.97 -14.03 1.10
CA ILE A 271 -4.36 -14.93 2.18
C ILE A 271 -3.12 -15.28 3.00
N TYR A 272 -3.23 -15.18 4.32
CA TYR A 272 -2.15 -15.44 5.27
C TYR A 272 -2.67 -16.18 6.50
N HIS A 273 -1.74 -16.71 7.30
CA HIS A 273 -2.06 -17.60 8.41
C HIS A 273 -1.61 -17.07 9.77
N ASP A 274 -0.70 -16.10 9.80
CA ASP A 274 -0.35 -15.39 11.03
C ASP A 274 -1.31 -14.20 11.25
N PRO A 275 -2.21 -14.24 12.25
CA PRO A 275 -3.15 -13.14 12.51
C PRO A 275 -2.48 -11.80 12.81
N ARG A 276 -1.21 -11.82 13.26
CA ARG A 276 -0.46 -10.59 13.59
C ARG A 276 -0.04 -9.83 12.33
N LEU A 277 0.06 -10.49 11.17
CA LEU A 277 0.54 -9.87 9.94
C LEU A 277 -0.30 -8.63 9.56
N PHE A 278 -1.63 -8.71 9.68
CA PHE A 278 -2.51 -7.57 9.44
C PHE A 278 -2.17 -6.38 10.30
N GLN A 279 -2.01 -6.60 11.61
CA GLN A 279 -1.75 -5.54 12.58
C GLN A 279 -0.41 -4.87 12.30
N ILE A 280 0.61 -5.65 11.94
CA ILE A 280 1.93 -5.13 11.58
C ILE A 280 1.86 -4.29 10.30
N VAL A 281 1.21 -4.78 9.24
CA VAL A 281 1.07 -4.03 7.97
C VAL A 281 0.23 -2.76 8.17
N ALA A 282 -0.83 -2.83 8.98
CA ALA A 282 -1.64 -1.67 9.34
C ALA A 282 -0.84 -0.62 10.11
N ALA A 283 -0.04 -1.05 11.09
CA ALA A 283 0.85 -0.16 11.84
C ALA A 283 1.91 0.50 10.94
N CYS A 284 2.55 -0.27 10.06
CA CYS A 284 3.51 0.26 9.09
C CYS A 284 2.86 1.26 8.12
N SER A 285 1.63 0.99 7.68
CA SER A 285 0.85 1.88 6.82
C SER A 285 0.58 3.22 7.50
N ARG A 286 0.16 3.21 8.77
CA ARG A 286 -0.02 4.43 9.56
C ARG A 286 1.29 5.18 9.76
N GLN A 287 2.36 4.48 10.15
CA GLN A 287 3.69 5.08 10.34
C GLN A 287 4.13 5.85 9.09
N ARG A 288 3.97 5.25 7.91
CA ARG A 288 4.27 5.90 6.62
C ARG A 288 3.46 7.18 6.40
N LEU A 289 2.14 7.11 6.62
CA LEU A 289 1.26 8.27 6.44
C LEU A 289 1.61 9.41 7.39
N THR A 290 1.91 9.08 8.66
CA THR A 290 2.35 10.05 9.66
C THR A 290 3.68 10.69 9.27
N ALA A 291 4.68 9.89 8.87
CA ALA A 291 5.99 10.41 8.44
C ALA A 291 5.86 11.36 7.23
N TRP A 292 4.99 11.05 6.27
CA TRP A 292 4.72 11.98 5.17
C TRP A 292 4.00 13.25 5.63
N ALA A 293 3.00 13.12 6.52
CA ALA A 293 2.22 14.25 7.00
C ALA A 293 3.10 15.26 7.76
N SER A 294 3.98 14.78 8.62
CA SER A 294 4.89 15.61 9.43
C SER A 294 5.99 16.30 8.60
N MET A 295 6.35 15.73 7.45
CA MET A 295 7.45 16.24 6.63
C MET A 295 7.23 17.69 6.16
N PRO A 296 8.19 18.60 6.39
CA PRO A 296 8.14 19.99 5.91
C PRO A 296 7.91 20.12 4.40
N ASN A 297 7.17 21.14 3.99
CA ASN A 297 6.87 21.41 2.58
C ASN A 297 8.12 21.62 1.73
N ALA A 298 9.21 22.16 2.29
CA ALA A 298 10.49 22.31 1.61
C ALA A 298 11.11 20.96 1.22
N LEU A 299 11.01 19.95 2.09
CA LEU A 299 11.47 18.59 1.81
C LEU A 299 10.55 17.89 0.82
N LYS A 300 9.23 18.03 0.98
CA LYS A 300 8.24 17.52 0.01
C LYS A 300 8.49 18.08 -1.39
N LYS A 301 8.86 19.36 -1.50
CA LYS A 301 9.26 20.00 -2.76
C LYS A 301 10.55 19.37 -3.30
N SER A 302 11.56 19.16 -2.46
CA SER A 302 12.81 18.51 -2.87
C SER A 302 12.60 17.08 -3.35
N LEU A 303 11.65 16.34 -2.78
CA LEU A 303 11.22 15.02 -3.25
C LEU A 303 10.51 15.04 -4.61
N LYS A 304 10.09 16.19 -5.13
CA LYS A 304 9.53 16.27 -6.50
C LYS A 304 10.61 16.09 -7.56
N ASP A 305 11.82 16.55 -7.29
CA ASP A 305 12.95 16.48 -8.23
C ASP A 305 13.75 15.16 -8.12
N ASN A 306 13.42 14.33 -7.13
CA ASN A 306 14.10 13.07 -6.86
C ASN A 306 13.11 11.90 -6.90
N VAL A 307 13.64 10.72 -7.15
CA VAL A 307 12.91 9.46 -7.14
C VAL A 307 13.65 8.46 -6.27
N ILE A 308 12.91 7.77 -5.42
CA ILE A 308 13.43 6.68 -4.59
C ILE A 308 12.71 5.40 -4.99
N VAL A 309 13.46 4.35 -5.31
CA VAL A 309 12.91 3.02 -5.59
C VAL A 309 13.33 2.07 -4.47
N ILE A 310 12.38 1.33 -3.92
CA ILE A 310 12.64 0.33 -2.88
C ILE A 310 12.22 -1.03 -3.41
N SER A 311 13.16 -1.96 -3.59
CA SER A 311 12.89 -3.20 -4.34
C SER A 311 13.69 -4.41 -3.84
N HIS A 312 13.33 -5.59 -4.35
CA HIS A 312 14.07 -6.85 -4.22
C HIS A 312 14.72 -7.23 -5.55
N PRO A 313 15.84 -6.59 -5.95
CA PRO A 313 16.52 -6.93 -7.19
C PRO A 313 16.95 -8.40 -7.16
N HIS A 314 16.59 -9.15 -8.20
CA HIS A 314 16.77 -10.61 -8.34
C HIS A 314 16.17 -11.44 -7.21
N GLY A 315 15.21 -10.87 -6.46
CA GLY A 315 14.67 -11.50 -5.25
C GLY A 315 15.64 -11.52 -4.07
N ARG A 316 16.72 -10.74 -4.12
CA ARG A 316 17.71 -10.64 -3.04
C ARG A 316 17.20 -9.74 -1.90
N SER A 317 18.09 -9.48 -0.93
CA SER A 317 17.91 -8.49 0.13
C SER A 317 17.34 -7.18 -0.40
N LYS A 318 16.53 -6.52 0.42
CA LYS A 318 15.87 -5.27 0.06
C LYS A 318 16.90 -4.16 -0.18
N MET A 319 16.76 -3.48 -1.31
CA MET A 319 17.65 -2.40 -1.71
C MET A 319 16.86 -1.11 -1.93
N VAL A 320 17.51 0.02 -1.69
CA VAL A 320 17.05 1.36 -1.99
C VAL A 320 17.96 1.96 -3.06
N SER A 321 17.38 2.58 -4.08
CA SER A 321 18.12 3.44 -5.01
C SER A 321 17.50 4.82 -5.05
N VAL A 322 18.35 5.83 -5.23
CA VAL A 322 17.94 7.22 -5.33
C VAL A 322 18.41 7.78 -6.67
N GLY A 323 17.54 8.49 -7.37
CA GLY A 323 17.84 9.13 -8.63
C GLY A 323 17.06 10.42 -8.82
N LYS A 324 17.17 10.99 -10.02
CA LYS A 324 16.43 12.17 -10.43
C LYS A 324 15.15 11.79 -11.16
N LEU A 325 14.11 12.58 -10.94
CA LEU A 325 12.95 12.58 -11.82
C LEU A 325 13.38 13.23 -13.14
N ILE A 326 13.32 12.47 -14.24
CA ILE A 326 13.70 12.96 -15.56
C ILE A 326 12.51 13.64 -16.22
N CYS A 327 11.33 13.00 -16.13
CA CYS A 327 10.16 13.43 -16.86
C CYS A 327 8.87 12.87 -16.25
N LEU A 328 7.81 13.68 -16.31
CA LEU A 328 6.41 13.28 -16.13
C LEU A 328 5.68 13.64 -17.43
N GLU A 329 5.71 12.73 -18.41
CA GLU A 329 5.12 12.97 -19.72
C GLU A 329 3.72 12.36 -19.79
N ILE A 330 2.76 13.12 -20.31
CA ILE A 330 1.47 12.59 -20.74
C ILE A 330 1.59 12.28 -22.23
N MET A 331 1.79 11.03 -22.57
CA MET A 331 1.83 10.57 -23.96
C MET A 331 0.41 10.29 -24.46
N ARG A 332 0.15 10.56 -25.74
CA ARG A 332 -1.04 10.06 -26.41
C ARG A 332 -0.70 8.79 -27.15
N VAL A 333 -1.40 7.70 -26.83
CA VAL A 333 -1.31 6.43 -27.53
C VAL A 333 -2.69 6.16 -28.12
N GLY A 334 -2.88 6.53 -29.39
CA GLY A 334 -4.21 6.59 -29.99
C GLY A 334 -5.07 7.69 -29.36
N GLU A 335 -6.27 7.32 -28.90
CA GLU A 335 -7.18 8.24 -28.19
C GLU A 335 -6.91 8.31 -26.68
N GLU A 336 -6.04 7.45 -26.16
CA GLU A 336 -5.77 7.35 -24.74
C GLU A 336 -4.58 8.21 -24.31
N HIS A 337 -4.69 8.78 -23.12
CA HIS A 337 -3.60 9.47 -22.45
C HIS A 337 -2.92 8.51 -21.47
N VAL A 338 -1.63 8.27 -21.63
CA VAL A 338 -0.81 7.45 -20.74
C VAL A 338 0.24 8.33 -20.09
N ARG A 339 0.28 8.39 -18.75
CA ARG A 339 1.37 9.10 -18.06
C ARG A 339 2.56 8.18 -17.84
N GLU A 340 3.68 8.56 -18.42
CA GLU A 340 4.95 7.88 -18.23
C GLU A 340 5.85 8.72 -17.33
N THR A 341 6.26 8.12 -16.22
CA THR A 341 7.20 8.72 -15.28
C THR A 341 8.59 8.13 -15.53
N ARG A 342 9.55 8.93 -15.98
CA ARG A 342 10.94 8.50 -16.22
C ARG A 342 11.88 8.98 -15.12
N TYR A 343 12.84 8.16 -14.74
CA TYR A 343 13.80 8.48 -13.69
C TYR A 343 15.13 7.76 -13.85
N SER A 344 16.15 8.27 -13.16
CA SER A 344 17.51 7.74 -13.19
C SER A 344 17.82 6.75 -12.07
N ALA A 345 16.94 6.56 -11.08
CA ALA A 345 17.18 5.66 -9.95
C ALA A 345 17.45 4.23 -10.45
N ALA A 346 18.51 3.60 -9.95
CA ALA A 346 18.97 2.29 -10.42
C ALA A 346 17.94 1.18 -10.16
N THR A 347 17.82 0.26 -11.11
CA THR A 347 16.98 -0.94 -10.98
C THR A 347 17.67 -2.13 -11.66
N CYS A 348 17.29 -3.34 -11.26
CA CYS A 348 17.77 -4.61 -11.81
C CYS A 348 16.54 -5.48 -12.15
N LEU A 349 16.75 -6.71 -12.65
CA LEU A 349 15.65 -7.67 -12.74
C LEU A 349 15.07 -7.89 -11.34
N GLY A 350 13.77 -8.18 -11.23
CA GLY A 350 13.07 -8.30 -9.94
C GLY A 350 12.66 -6.99 -9.27
N SER A 351 13.09 -5.83 -9.79
CA SER A 351 12.56 -4.54 -9.34
C SER A 351 11.17 -4.21 -9.90
N SER A 352 10.66 -4.95 -10.89
CA SER A 352 9.32 -4.72 -11.43
C SER A 352 8.26 -4.84 -10.33
N GLY A 353 7.36 -3.87 -10.27
CA GLY A 353 6.31 -3.74 -9.25
C GLY A 353 6.76 -3.03 -7.96
N ALA A 354 8.05 -2.70 -7.83
CA ALA A 354 8.58 -1.95 -6.69
C ALA A 354 7.97 -0.55 -6.60
N PRO A 355 7.67 -0.03 -5.39
CA PRO A 355 7.21 1.34 -5.25
C PRO A 355 8.30 2.34 -5.67
N VAL A 356 7.85 3.37 -6.38
CA VAL A 356 8.60 4.53 -6.86
C VAL A 356 8.07 5.74 -6.10
N LEU A 357 8.85 6.25 -5.16
CA LEU A 357 8.48 7.38 -4.31
C LEU A 357 8.90 8.69 -4.97
N SER A 358 7.97 9.63 -5.01
CA SER A 358 8.20 11.00 -5.46
C SER A 358 7.24 11.94 -4.74
N GLY A 359 7.65 13.19 -4.56
CA GLY A 359 6.83 14.24 -3.94
C GLY A 359 5.56 14.61 -4.70
N HIS A 360 5.34 14.03 -5.89
CA HIS A 360 4.11 14.18 -6.65
C HIS A 360 2.97 13.23 -6.19
N TYR A 361 3.29 12.03 -5.69
CA TYR A 361 2.30 10.99 -5.37
C TYR A 361 2.63 10.23 -4.08
N PRO A 362 2.52 10.89 -2.91
CA PRO A 362 3.03 10.34 -1.66
C PRO A 362 2.20 9.19 -1.08
N TYR A 363 0.90 9.16 -1.36
CA TYR A 363 -0.02 8.19 -0.77
C TYR A 363 -0.09 6.87 -1.56
N ARG A 364 0.12 6.97 -2.87
CA ARG A 364 0.09 5.87 -3.83
C ARG A 364 1.35 5.95 -4.68
N PRO A 365 2.44 5.29 -4.24
CA PRO A 365 3.65 5.18 -5.03
C PRO A 365 3.31 4.63 -6.41
N PHE A 366 4.03 5.09 -7.43
CA PHE A 366 3.99 4.38 -8.70
C PHE A 366 4.71 3.04 -8.56
N THR A 367 4.59 2.17 -9.54
CA THR A 367 5.33 0.91 -9.59
C THR A 367 6.37 0.94 -10.70
N HIS A 368 7.60 0.53 -10.43
CA HIS A 368 8.62 0.43 -11.48
C HIS A 368 8.16 -0.60 -12.51
N SER A 369 7.99 -0.20 -13.77
CA SER A 369 7.54 -1.08 -14.85
C SER A 369 8.72 -1.81 -15.48
N SER A 370 9.57 -1.07 -16.18
CA SER A 370 10.71 -1.62 -16.92
C SER A 370 11.76 -0.54 -17.23
N LYS A 371 12.76 -0.90 -18.05
CA LYS A 371 13.86 -0.05 -18.50
C LYS A 371 13.83 0.13 -20.01
N ARG A 372 13.97 1.38 -20.47
CA ARG A 372 14.18 1.77 -21.87
C ARG A 372 15.58 2.38 -22.05
N PRO A 373 16.05 2.59 -23.30
CA PRO A 373 17.31 3.30 -23.54
C PRO A 373 17.37 4.68 -22.88
N ALA A 374 16.23 5.37 -22.77
CA ALA A 374 16.11 6.69 -22.14
C ALA A 374 16.04 6.68 -20.60
N GLY A 375 16.10 5.50 -19.96
CA GLY A 375 16.07 5.36 -18.50
C GLY A 375 15.00 4.40 -18.00
N ASN A 376 14.84 4.37 -16.68
CA ASN A 376 13.79 3.59 -16.02
C ASN A 376 12.47 4.32 -16.10
N PHE A 377 11.37 3.57 -16.19
CA PHE A 377 10.05 4.17 -16.26
C PHE A 377 9.01 3.44 -15.39
N SER A 378 7.97 4.18 -15.05
CA SER A 378 6.73 3.69 -14.47
C SER A 378 5.58 4.13 -15.36
N LEU A 379 4.66 3.19 -15.63
CA LEU A 379 3.39 3.51 -16.25
C LEU A 379 2.41 3.91 -15.16
N SER A 380 1.85 5.11 -15.31
CA SER A 380 1.01 5.75 -14.31
C SER A 380 -0.22 6.40 -14.96
N TYR A 381 -1.19 6.71 -14.09
CA TYR A 381 -2.43 7.44 -14.35
C TYR A 381 -2.25 8.71 -15.16
#